data_AF-A0A937L981-F1
#
_entry.id   AF-A0A937L981-F1
#
_cell.length_a   1.000
_cell.length_b   1.000
_cell.length_c   1.000
_cell.angle_alpha   90.00
_cell.angle_beta   90.00
_cell.angle_gamma   90.00
#
_symmetry.space_group_name_H-M   'P 1'
#
loop_
_entity.id
_entity.type
_entity.pdbx_description
1 polymer ?
#
loop_
_entity_poly.entity_id
_entity_poly.type
_entity_poly.pdbx_seq_one_letter_code
_entity_poly.pdbx_strand_id
1 'polypeptide(L)'
;MSLEDQSDELITSRRNPLVRKLRSLSTRAGRDEHGVVLLEGTHQLQELQNRVWRDSVPLDVVATPAWLQTHAGLIRTLPGSVRVQRISAEALQAGLTTVQPDGVACLLPLSCLPSTVAAPDFVLALDRIQDPGNLGTLLRTARAADIQQVWCASGADPLAPKVVRSSAGAILSLPVERFGPDPAEG
;
A
#
# COMPACT_ATOMS: atom_id res chain seq x y z
N MET A 1 20.81 -5.35 -22.25
CA MET A 1 21.02 -4.64 -20.98
C MET A 1 20.05 -5.25 -19.99
N SER A 2 20.51 -6.28 -19.29
CA SER A 2 19.68 -7.17 -18.48
C SER A 2 19.39 -6.52 -17.12
N LEU A 3 18.14 -6.61 -16.66
CA LEU A 3 17.55 -5.87 -15.54
C LEU A 3 17.91 -6.43 -14.15
N GLU A 4 18.94 -7.28 -14.03
CA GLU A 4 19.16 -8.12 -12.85
C GLU A 4 20.24 -7.62 -11.88
N ASP A 5 20.90 -6.48 -12.14
CA ASP A 5 22.10 -6.05 -11.37
C ASP A 5 21.95 -4.70 -10.63
N GLN A 6 20.72 -4.26 -10.31
CA GLN A 6 20.50 -2.99 -9.59
C GLN A 6 20.15 -3.14 -8.09
N SER A 7 20.18 -4.34 -7.53
CA SER A 7 19.66 -4.60 -6.17
C SER A 7 20.58 -4.18 -5.01
N ASP A 8 21.79 -3.67 -5.25
CA ASP A 8 22.73 -3.30 -4.16
C ASP A 8 23.08 -1.80 -4.07
N GLU A 9 22.76 -1.00 -5.09
CA GLU A 9 23.11 0.43 -5.11
C GLU A 9 22.17 1.25 -4.21
N LEU A 10 22.74 2.08 -3.33
CA LEU A 10 21.97 3.01 -2.50
C LEU A 10 21.40 4.14 -3.36
N ILE A 11 20.08 4.20 -3.50
CA ILE A 11 19.41 5.30 -4.19
C ILE A 11 19.42 6.55 -3.31
N THR A 12 20.15 7.59 -3.72
CA THR A 12 20.24 8.87 -2.98
C THR A 12 19.55 10.03 -3.71
N SER A 13 19.36 9.93 -5.02
CA SER A 13 18.82 11.02 -5.84
C SER A 13 17.29 11.10 -5.76
N ARG A 14 16.78 12.27 -5.40
CA ARG A 14 15.33 12.60 -5.44
C ARG A 14 14.72 12.57 -6.86
N ARG A 15 15.58 12.58 -7.89
CA ARG A 15 15.17 12.50 -9.32
C ARG A 15 15.20 11.07 -9.86
N ASN A 16 15.61 10.09 -9.05
CA ASN A 16 15.68 8.70 -9.46
C ASN A 16 14.28 8.19 -9.93
N PRO A 17 14.21 7.35 -10.98
CA PRO A 17 12.96 6.79 -11.49
C PRO A 17 12.10 6.11 -10.41
N LEU A 18 12.71 5.40 -9.45
CA LEU A 18 12.00 4.77 -8.35
C LEU A 18 11.32 5.81 -7.45
N VAL A 19 12.00 6.91 -7.12
CA VAL A 19 11.42 8.00 -6.31
C VAL A 19 10.23 8.65 -7.03
N ARG A 20 10.33 8.81 -8.36
CA ARG A 20 9.22 9.29 -9.19
C ARG A 20 8.03 8.31 -9.18
N LYS A 21 8.31 7.01 -9.31
CA LYS A 21 7.30 5.94 -9.19
C LYS A 21 6.61 6.00 -7.83
N LEU A 22 7.35 6.02 -6.72
CA LEU A 22 6.76 6.12 -5.38
C LEU A 22 5.79 7.32 -5.27
N ARG A 23 6.17 8.47 -5.81
CA ARG A 23 5.33 9.67 -5.81
C ARG A 23 4.05 9.51 -6.62
N SER A 24 4.11 8.88 -7.80
CA SER A 24 2.93 8.72 -8.67
C SER A 24 1.88 7.82 -8.03
N LEU A 25 2.28 6.86 -7.19
CA LEU A 25 1.39 5.94 -6.46
C LEU A 25 0.47 6.63 -5.43
N SER A 26 0.69 7.91 -5.13
CA SER A 26 -0.26 8.71 -4.34
C SER A 26 -1.59 8.96 -5.06
N THR A 27 -1.61 8.78 -6.38
CA THR A 27 -2.78 9.01 -7.25
C THR A 27 -3.29 7.69 -7.81
N ARG A 28 -4.58 7.62 -8.14
CA ARG A 28 -5.17 6.46 -8.82
C ARG A 28 -4.49 6.16 -10.15
N ALA A 29 -4.29 7.17 -11.00
CA ALA A 29 -3.65 7.01 -12.29
C ALA A 29 -2.25 6.37 -12.19
N GLY A 30 -1.43 6.78 -11.21
CA GLY A 30 -0.11 6.18 -11.01
C GLY A 30 -0.17 4.75 -10.48
N ARG A 31 -1.17 4.41 -9.65
CA ARG A 31 -1.37 3.02 -9.21
C ARG A 31 -1.87 2.13 -10.34
N ASP A 32 -2.75 2.63 -11.19
CA ASP A 32 -3.27 1.91 -12.35
C ASP A 32 -2.15 1.69 -13.40
N GLU A 33 -1.30 2.70 -13.63
CA GLU A 33 -0.13 2.61 -14.51
C GLU A 33 0.86 1.53 -14.06
N HIS A 34 1.10 1.42 -12.75
CA HIS A 34 2.13 0.53 -12.20
C HIS A 34 1.59 -0.78 -11.64
N GLY A 35 0.27 -0.94 -11.53
CA GLY A 35 -0.39 -2.13 -10.99
C GLY A 35 -0.08 -2.40 -9.51
N VAL A 36 0.28 -1.38 -8.72
CA VAL A 36 0.69 -1.53 -7.31
C VAL A 36 0.06 -0.48 -6.40
N VAL A 37 -0.11 -0.83 -5.12
CA VAL A 37 -0.42 0.10 -4.03
C VAL A 37 0.81 0.32 -3.16
N LEU A 38 1.01 1.58 -2.74
CA LEU A 38 2.09 1.97 -1.85
C LEU A 38 1.65 1.84 -0.39
N LEU A 39 2.42 1.06 0.37
CA LEU A 39 2.23 0.85 1.80
C LEU A 39 3.38 1.51 2.55
N GLU A 40 3.10 2.63 3.19
CA GLU A 40 4.12 3.44 3.87
C GLU A 40 4.25 3.02 5.34
N GLY A 41 5.47 2.66 5.76
CA GLY A 41 5.82 2.43 7.15
C GLY A 41 5.89 0.97 7.61
N THR A 42 6.59 0.76 8.73
CA THR A 42 6.86 -0.54 9.36
C THR A 42 5.59 -1.29 9.71
N HIS A 43 4.59 -0.57 10.25
CA HIS A 43 3.31 -1.17 10.62
C HIS A 43 2.60 -1.82 9.43
N GLN A 44 2.67 -1.22 8.25
CA GLN A 44 2.03 -1.79 7.06
C GLN A 44 2.74 -3.06 6.59
N LEU A 45 4.07 -3.10 6.68
CA LEU A 45 4.85 -4.30 6.39
C LEU A 45 4.54 -5.44 7.39
N GLN A 46 4.35 -5.12 8.66
CA GLN A 46 3.93 -6.08 9.68
C GLN A 46 2.50 -6.59 9.45
N GLU A 47 1.58 -5.70 9.04
CA GLU A 47 0.22 -6.11 8.67
C GLU A 47 0.22 -7.05 7.45
N LEU A 48 1.09 -6.80 6.46
CA LEU A 48 1.30 -7.73 5.34
C LEU A 48 1.82 -9.09 5.80
N GLN A 49 2.84 -9.08 6.68
CA GLN A 49 3.42 -10.29 7.25
C GLN A 49 2.36 -11.22 7.85
N ASN A 50 1.48 -10.64 8.64
CA ASN A 50 0.49 -11.39 9.41
C ASN A 50 -0.68 -11.90 8.56
N ARG A 51 -0.86 -11.43 7.32
CA ARG A 51 -2.12 -11.60 6.57
C ARG A 51 -1.97 -12.13 5.16
N VAL A 52 -0.91 -11.68 4.47
CA VAL A 52 -0.83 -11.78 3.01
C VAL A 52 0.31 -12.69 2.57
N TRP A 53 1.29 -13.00 3.43
CA TRP A 53 2.38 -13.92 3.07
C TRP A 53 1.89 -15.37 2.92
N ARG A 54 1.32 -15.63 1.74
CA ARG A 54 1.52 -16.89 1.03
C ARG A 54 2.93 -16.85 0.45
N ASP A 55 3.58 -18.01 0.31
CA ASP A 55 4.97 -18.18 -0.14
C ASP A 55 5.32 -17.59 -1.54
N SER A 56 4.41 -16.83 -2.16
CA SER A 56 4.51 -16.37 -3.54
C SER A 56 4.02 -14.94 -3.79
N VAL A 57 3.78 -14.13 -2.76
CA VAL A 57 3.40 -12.72 -3.00
C VAL A 57 4.61 -11.94 -3.51
N PRO A 58 4.57 -11.35 -4.72
CA PRO A 58 5.62 -10.44 -5.17
C PRO A 58 5.51 -9.17 -4.33
N LEU A 59 6.57 -8.83 -3.61
CA LEU A 59 6.63 -7.61 -2.81
C LEU A 59 7.98 -6.93 -3.03
N ASP A 60 7.95 -5.66 -3.39
CA ASP A 60 9.15 -4.84 -3.40
C ASP A 60 9.17 -3.96 -2.15
N VAL A 61 10.25 -4.01 -1.39
CA VAL A 61 10.49 -3.19 -0.20
C VAL A 61 11.56 -2.16 -0.52
N VAL A 62 11.28 -0.89 -0.24
CA VAL A 62 12.27 0.18 -0.26
C VAL A 62 12.56 0.59 1.18
N ALA A 63 13.83 0.55 1.58
CA ALA A 63 14.19 0.81 2.96
C ALA A 63 15.50 1.59 3.10
N THR A 64 15.56 2.40 4.16
CA THR A 64 16.80 3.08 4.53
C THR A 64 17.78 2.11 5.19
N PRO A 65 19.10 2.32 5.04
CA PRO A 65 20.10 1.50 5.75
C PRO A 65 19.88 1.47 7.26
N ALA A 66 19.53 2.60 7.87
CA ALA A 66 19.24 2.70 9.30
C ALA A 66 18.02 1.84 9.70
N TRP A 67 16.95 1.87 8.91
CA TRP A 67 15.78 1.04 9.17
C TRP A 67 16.11 -0.46 9.05
N LEU A 68 16.87 -0.85 8.03
CA LEU A 68 17.31 -2.25 7.83
C LEU A 68 18.14 -2.78 8.99
N GLN A 69 19.01 -1.94 9.55
CA GLN A 69 19.83 -2.31 10.71
C GLN A 69 18.96 -2.56 11.96
N THR A 70 18.01 -1.66 12.23
CA THR A 70 17.10 -1.75 13.37
C THR A 70 16.09 -2.90 13.23
N HIS A 71 15.66 -3.23 12.01
CA HIS A 71 14.61 -4.21 11.73
C HIS A 71 15.14 -5.50 11.07
N ALA A 72 16.40 -5.86 11.34
CA ALA A 72 17.02 -7.05 10.76
C ALA A 72 16.23 -8.34 11.03
N GLY A 73 15.56 -8.45 12.17
CA GLY A 73 14.68 -9.58 12.50
C GLY A 73 13.48 -9.69 11.55
N LEU A 74 12.82 -8.56 11.25
CA LEU A 74 11.69 -8.51 10.32
C LEU A 74 12.14 -8.89 8.90
N ILE A 75 13.29 -8.37 8.46
CA ILE A 75 13.85 -8.70 7.14
C ILE A 75 14.12 -10.20 6.98
N ARG A 76 14.66 -10.85 8.02
CA ARG A 76 14.95 -12.29 7.99
C ARG A 76 13.71 -13.17 7.85
N THR A 77 12.54 -12.64 8.21
CA THR A 77 11.26 -13.35 8.07
C THR A 77 10.59 -13.12 6.72
N LEU A 78 11.13 -12.21 5.89
CA LEU A 78 10.59 -11.99 4.56
C LEU A 78 10.84 -13.20 3.66
N PRO A 79 9.85 -13.62 2.85
CA PRO A 79 10.05 -14.62 1.82
C PRO A 79 11.19 -14.24 0.86
N GLY A 80 11.89 -15.24 0.31
CA GLY A 80 12.97 -15.00 -0.66
C GLY A 80 12.52 -14.32 -1.97
N SER A 81 11.21 -14.30 -2.25
CA SER A 81 10.64 -13.55 -3.38
C SER A 81 10.58 -12.04 -3.15
N VAL A 82 10.80 -11.57 -1.91
CA VAL A 82 10.76 -10.14 -1.57
C VAL A 82 12.07 -9.49 -1.99
N ARG A 83 12.00 -8.46 -2.83
CA ARG A 83 13.16 -7.68 -3.24
C ARG A 83 13.29 -6.47 -2.32
N VAL A 84 14.49 -6.24 -1.80
CA VAL A 84 14.78 -5.10 -0.91
C VAL A 84 15.73 -4.15 -1.61
N GLN A 85 15.28 -2.91 -1.84
CA GLN A 85 16.06 -1.83 -2.44
C GLN A 85 16.46 -0.82 -1.37
N ARG A 86 17.76 -0.52 -1.29
CA ARG A 86 18.28 0.53 -0.38
C ARG A 86 18.01 1.91 -0.95
N ILE A 87 17.53 2.82 -0.10
CA ILE A 87 17.24 4.21 -0.46
C ILE A 87 17.66 5.14 0.69
N SER A 88 18.16 6.34 0.39
CA SER A 88 18.47 7.33 1.43
C SER A 88 17.20 7.88 2.07
N ALA A 89 17.31 8.42 3.28
CA ALA A 89 16.16 9.01 3.98
C ALA A 89 15.55 10.17 3.17
N GLU A 90 16.37 11.01 2.54
CA GLU A 90 15.95 12.17 1.76
C GLU A 90 15.26 11.75 0.45
N ALA A 91 15.78 10.72 -0.22
CA ALA A 91 15.18 10.17 -1.42
C ALA A 91 13.83 9.50 -1.13
N LEU A 92 13.76 8.72 -0.04
CA LEU A 92 12.51 8.10 0.42
C LEU A 92 11.47 9.17 0.77
N GLN A 93 11.85 10.16 1.59
CA GLN A 93 10.97 11.29 1.95
C GLN A 93 10.40 12.01 0.72
N ALA A 94 11.18 12.13 -0.34
CA ALA A 94 10.74 12.78 -1.59
C ALA A 94 9.78 11.93 -2.44
N GLY A 95 9.67 10.63 -2.15
CA GLY A 95 8.79 9.68 -2.83
C GLY A 95 7.50 9.38 -2.08
N LEU A 96 7.45 9.61 -0.76
CA LEU A 96 6.31 9.25 0.09
C LEU A 96 5.43 10.46 0.44
N THR A 97 4.20 10.18 0.86
CA THR A 97 3.25 11.21 1.32
C THR A 97 3.28 11.46 2.83
N THR A 98 3.85 10.53 3.60
CA THR A 98 4.03 10.70 5.04
C THR A 98 5.06 11.79 5.33
N VAL A 99 4.71 12.69 6.26
CA VAL A 99 5.56 13.84 6.64
C VAL A 99 6.86 13.38 7.30
N GLN A 100 6.82 12.29 8.06
CA GLN A 100 7.97 11.68 8.73
C GLN A 100 7.92 10.15 8.54
N PRO A 101 8.34 9.62 7.38
CA PRO A 101 8.45 8.19 7.16
C PRO A 101 9.45 7.58 8.14
N ASP A 102 9.12 6.41 8.67
CA ASP A 102 9.98 5.69 9.61
C ASP A 102 11.15 4.96 8.94
N GLY A 103 11.25 5.03 7.61
CA GLY A 103 12.39 4.52 6.85
C GLY A 103 12.08 3.30 5.97
N VAL A 104 10.82 2.90 5.81
CA VAL A 104 10.42 1.82 4.89
C VAL A 104 9.12 2.13 4.14
N ALA A 105 9.01 1.61 2.91
CA ALA A 105 7.74 1.46 2.21
C ALA A 105 7.73 0.17 1.39
N CYS A 106 6.54 -0.34 1.09
CA CYS A 106 6.35 -1.55 0.30
C CYS A 106 5.45 -1.27 -0.91
N LEU A 107 5.75 -1.89 -2.03
CA LEU A 107 4.93 -1.86 -3.24
C LEU A 107 4.27 -3.23 -3.37
N LEU A 108 2.97 -3.28 -3.07
CA LEU A 108 2.17 -4.49 -3.18
C LEU A 108 1.40 -4.47 -4.52
N PRO A 109 1.45 -5.54 -5.32
CA PRO A 109 0.59 -5.68 -6.50
C PRO A 109 -0.89 -5.54 -6.14
N LEU A 110 -1.66 -4.79 -6.94
CA LEU A 110 -3.09 -4.62 -6.72
C LEU A 110 -3.84 -5.95 -6.77
N SER A 111 -3.35 -6.91 -7.57
CA SER A 111 -3.87 -8.28 -7.64
C SER A 111 -3.74 -9.08 -6.34
N CYS A 112 -2.92 -8.62 -5.40
CA CYS A 112 -2.76 -9.24 -4.08
C CYS A 112 -3.70 -8.64 -3.02
N LEU A 113 -4.44 -7.57 -3.36
CA LEU A 113 -5.50 -7.07 -2.49
C LEU A 113 -6.70 -8.04 -2.49
N PRO A 114 -7.51 -8.06 -1.42
CA PRO A 114 -8.68 -8.92 -1.34
C PRO A 114 -9.65 -8.68 -2.50
N SER A 115 -10.01 -9.75 -3.21
CA SER A 115 -11.01 -9.73 -4.27
C SER A 115 -12.42 -9.65 -3.72
N THR A 116 -13.36 -9.19 -4.56
CA THR A 116 -14.79 -9.18 -4.23
C THR A 116 -15.30 -10.56 -3.84
N VAL A 117 -16.27 -10.59 -2.93
CA VAL A 117 -16.97 -11.80 -2.51
C VAL A 117 -18.18 -11.97 -3.42
N ALA A 118 -18.41 -13.18 -3.96
CA ALA A 118 -19.47 -13.41 -4.94
C ALA A 118 -20.88 -13.20 -4.35
N ALA A 119 -21.07 -13.54 -3.08
CA ALA A 119 -22.33 -13.37 -2.36
C ALA A 119 -22.03 -13.05 -0.88
N PRO A 120 -21.72 -11.78 -0.56
CA PRO A 120 -21.52 -11.38 0.83
C PRO A 120 -22.87 -11.29 1.56
N ASP A 121 -22.93 -11.89 2.75
CA ASP A 121 -24.07 -11.82 3.67
C ASP A 121 -24.10 -10.51 4.47
N PHE A 122 -22.92 -9.90 4.69
CA PHE A 122 -22.81 -8.65 5.44
C PHE A 122 -21.94 -7.61 4.73
N VAL A 123 -22.58 -6.53 4.28
CA VAL A 123 -21.98 -5.49 3.44
C VAL A 123 -22.15 -4.11 4.08
N LEU A 124 -21.10 -3.29 4.00
CA LEU A 124 -21.16 -1.87 4.31
C LEU A 124 -21.16 -1.05 3.02
N ALA A 125 -22.25 -0.34 2.73
CA ALA A 125 -22.33 0.61 1.64
C ALA A 125 -22.01 2.03 2.13
N LEU A 126 -21.08 2.70 1.47
CA LEU A 126 -20.59 4.03 1.77
C LEU A 126 -20.89 4.98 0.61
N ASP A 127 -21.78 5.94 0.82
CA ASP A 127 -22.13 6.97 -0.16
C ASP A 127 -21.38 8.28 0.14
N ARG A 128 -20.56 8.76 -0.80
CA ARG A 128 -19.95 10.10 -0.79
C ARG A 128 -19.14 10.43 0.46
N ILE A 129 -18.41 9.46 1.02
CA ILE A 129 -17.47 9.71 2.11
C ILE A 129 -16.26 10.48 1.57
N GLN A 130 -16.16 11.77 1.89
CA GLN A 130 -15.13 12.67 1.33
C GLN A 130 -13.83 12.72 2.13
N ASP A 131 -13.88 12.58 3.46
CA ASP A 131 -12.66 12.64 4.27
C ASP A 131 -11.93 11.27 4.27
N PRO A 132 -10.66 11.21 3.84
CA PRO A 132 -9.89 9.96 3.86
C PRO A 132 -9.66 9.39 5.27
N GLY A 133 -9.64 10.23 6.30
CA GLY A 133 -9.50 9.80 7.69
C GLY A 133 -10.72 9.01 8.16
N ASN A 134 -11.90 9.56 7.91
CA ASN A 134 -13.20 8.93 8.17
C ASN A 134 -13.33 7.63 7.38
N LEU A 135 -13.01 7.63 6.08
CA LEU A 135 -13.07 6.43 5.26
C LEU A 135 -12.19 5.31 5.84
N GLY A 136 -10.92 5.58 6.15
CA GLY A 136 -10.05 4.54 6.72
C GLY A 136 -10.53 4.08 8.11
N THR A 137 -11.05 4.97 8.94
CA THR A 137 -11.65 4.59 10.23
C THR A 137 -12.85 3.67 10.04
N LEU A 138 -13.73 3.96 9.07
CA LEU A 138 -14.85 3.09 8.70
C LEU A 138 -14.38 1.72 8.22
N LEU A 139 -13.34 1.65 7.38
CA LEU A 139 -12.77 0.38 6.94
C LEU A 139 -12.21 -0.43 8.12
N ARG A 140 -11.54 0.23 9.06
CA ARG A 140 -11.03 -0.40 10.29
C ARG A 140 -12.17 -0.96 11.14
N THR A 141 -13.25 -0.20 11.32
CA THR A 141 -14.44 -0.64 12.04
C THR A 141 -15.16 -1.78 11.32
N ALA A 142 -15.33 -1.66 10.00
CA ALA A 142 -15.96 -2.69 9.18
C ALA A 142 -15.25 -4.03 9.33
N ARG A 143 -13.92 -4.01 9.25
CA ARG A 143 -13.12 -5.21 9.49
C ARG A 143 -13.29 -5.76 10.91
N ALA A 144 -13.34 -4.91 11.93
CA ALA A 144 -13.52 -5.36 13.31
C ALA A 144 -14.94 -5.92 13.57
N ALA A 145 -15.90 -5.56 12.74
CA ALA A 145 -17.29 -6.03 12.78
C ALA A 145 -17.55 -7.25 11.87
N ASP A 146 -16.50 -7.88 11.33
CA ASP A 146 -16.59 -9.01 10.39
C ASP A 146 -17.46 -8.73 9.15
N ILE A 147 -17.46 -7.47 8.68
CA ILE A 147 -18.05 -7.10 7.39
C ILE A 147 -17.25 -7.80 6.30
N GLN A 148 -17.96 -8.46 5.37
CA GLN A 148 -17.34 -9.28 4.33
C GLN A 148 -16.94 -8.46 3.10
N GLN A 149 -17.65 -7.36 2.84
CA GLN A 149 -17.36 -6.48 1.71
C GLN A 149 -17.79 -5.04 1.99
N VAL A 150 -16.99 -4.09 1.49
CA VAL A 150 -17.34 -2.66 1.50
C VAL A 150 -17.58 -2.19 0.09
N TRP A 151 -18.69 -1.50 -0.11
CA TRP A 151 -19.05 -0.85 -1.36
C TRP A 151 -18.91 0.66 -1.19
N CYS A 152 -18.01 1.26 -1.96
CA CYS A 152 -17.79 2.70 -1.95
C CYS A 152 -18.35 3.32 -3.22
N ALA A 153 -19.27 4.27 -3.08
CA ALA A 153 -19.71 5.10 -4.20
C ALA A 153 -18.61 6.13 -4.57
N SER A 154 -19.00 7.26 -5.17
CA SER A 154 -18.11 8.42 -5.33
C SER A 154 -17.60 8.91 -3.96
N GLY A 155 -16.46 9.59 -3.94
CA GLY A 155 -15.83 10.09 -2.71
C GLY A 155 -14.33 9.82 -2.64
N ALA A 156 -13.80 9.82 -1.41
CA ALA A 156 -12.40 9.56 -1.13
C ALA A 156 -11.96 8.22 -1.71
N ASP A 157 -10.72 8.16 -2.18
CA ASP A 157 -10.14 6.98 -2.77
C ASP A 157 -9.70 5.97 -1.70
N PRO A 158 -10.26 4.74 -1.65
CA PRO A 158 -9.93 3.75 -0.63
C PRO A 158 -8.44 3.37 -0.58
N LEU A 159 -7.74 3.54 -1.70
CA LEU A 159 -6.31 3.23 -1.83
C LEU A 159 -5.43 4.48 -1.75
N ALA A 160 -5.98 5.65 -1.44
CA ALA A 160 -5.18 6.85 -1.19
C ALA A 160 -4.32 6.65 0.07
N PRO A 161 -3.08 7.19 0.11
CA PRO A 161 -2.15 6.94 1.20
C PRO A 161 -2.70 7.26 2.60
N LYS A 162 -3.52 8.32 2.74
CA LYS A 162 -4.14 8.67 4.01
C LYS A 162 -5.15 7.61 4.47
N VAL A 163 -5.94 7.04 3.55
CA VAL A 163 -6.90 5.95 3.85
C VAL A 163 -6.16 4.67 4.22
N VAL A 164 -5.15 4.28 3.44
CA VAL A 164 -4.33 3.10 3.72
C VAL A 164 -3.74 3.18 5.14
N ARG A 165 -3.19 4.34 5.52
CA ARG A 165 -2.67 4.56 6.88
C ARG A 165 -3.77 4.51 7.94
N SER A 166 -4.87 5.26 7.79
CA SER A 166 -5.93 5.29 8.81
C SER A 166 -6.73 3.99 8.92
N SER A 167 -6.71 3.15 7.88
CA SER A 167 -7.35 1.82 7.88
C SER A 167 -6.64 0.78 8.75
N ALA A 168 -5.41 1.05 9.21
CA ALA A 168 -4.62 0.15 10.05
C ALA A 168 -4.56 -1.31 9.51
N GLY A 169 -4.33 -1.45 8.20
CA GLY A 169 -4.21 -2.76 7.54
C GLY A 169 -5.55 -3.39 7.16
N ALA A 170 -6.70 -2.73 7.37
CA ALA A 170 -7.99 -3.27 6.94
C ALA A 170 -8.04 -3.51 5.42
N ILE A 171 -7.43 -2.63 4.63
CA ILE A 171 -7.37 -2.75 3.17
C ILE A 171 -6.69 -4.03 2.67
N LEU A 172 -5.89 -4.68 3.51
CA LEU A 172 -5.15 -5.90 3.16
C LEU A 172 -5.96 -7.18 3.35
N SER A 173 -7.14 -7.10 3.98
CA SER A 173 -7.99 -8.26 4.27
C SER A 173 -9.48 -8.05 4.00
N LEU A 174 -9.93 -6.80 3.90
CA LEU A 174 -11.32 -6.43 3.62
C LEU A 174 -11.47 -6.07 2.14
N PRO A 175 -12.26 -6.83 1.35
CA PRO A 175 -12.62 -6.46 -0.02
C PRO A 175 -13.32 -5.11 -0.05
N VAL A 176 -12.78 -4.20 -0.87
CA VAL A 176 -13.38 -2.88 -1.12
C VAL A 176 -13.61 -2.73 -2.61
N GLU A 177 -14.86 -2.53 -2.98
CA GLU A 177 -15.29 -2.34 -4.35
C GLU A 177 -15.83 -0.92 -4.54
N ARG A 178 -15.50 -0.31 -5.67
CA ARG A 178 -16.13 0.93 -6.10
C ARG A 178 -17.37 0.60 -6.93
N PHE A 179 -18.50 1.24 -6.63
CA PHE A 179 -19.72 1.10 -7.44
C PHE A 179 -20.27 2.46 -7.86
N GLY A 180 -20.93 2.52 -9.02
CA GLY A 180 -21.43 3.77 -9.61
C GLY A 180 -20.45 4.41 -10.62
N PRO A 181 -20.87 5.48 -11.32
CA PRO A 181 -20.08 6.09 -12.38
C PRO A 181 -18.75 6.65 -11.85
N ASP A 182 -17.69 6.53 -12.64
CA ASP A 182 -16.37 7.09 -12.28
C ASP A 182 -16.52 8.61 -12.13
N PRO A 183 -15.91 9.29 -11.15
CA PRO A 183 -16.03 10.74 -11.01
C PRO A 183 -15.55 11.55 -12.22
N ALA A 184 -14.88 10.91 -13.18
CA ALA A 184 -14.50 11.50 -14.46
C ALA A 184 -15.65 11.58 -15.48
N GLU A 185 -16.82 11.00 -15.19
CA GLU A 185 -17.98 10.95 -16.08
C GLU A 185 -19.13 11.91 -15.66
N GLY A 186 -18.86 12.89 -14.80
CA GLY A 186 -19.85 13.87 -14.30
C GLY A 186 -19.44 15.32 -14.48
#